data_AF-A0A2V8V7B9-F1
#
_entry.id   AF-A0A2V8V7B9-F1
#
_cell.length_a   1.000
_cell.length_b   1.000
_cell.length_c   1.000
_cell.angle_alpha   90.00
_cell.angle_beta   90.00
_cell.angle_gamma   90.00
#
_symmetry.space_group_name_H-M   'P 1'
#
loop_
_entity.id
_entity.type
_entity.pdbx_description
1 polymer ?
#
loop_
_entity_poly.entity_id
_entity_poly.type
_entity_poly.pdbx_seq_one_letter_code
_entity_poly.pdbx_strand_id
1 'polypeptide(L)'
;MLLIGAGLLIRSFARLQRVNPGFTAENVISFRLALPEDKYPNPQTVLAFFHQLGERIEHLPGVRAQGATSTLPLTAAVGWGSMTVEGYIPPKNQPELQVDQRIASASYFQAMQIPLRAGRFFSEHDAREAPRVAIVDERTAQRFWPNQDPIGKRIHPGGPRPDAKWLTVAGVVGNVKQYGLETESRMVVYYPHSQEAAIGGLYVVARTSGDPEALAGAITREVSALDSDLPIYDVRTMMDRLHASLGRQRFSMIVLGVFAAFALILAAVGIYGVMAYLASFCR
;
A
#
# COMPACT_ATOMS: atom_id res chain seq x y z
N MET A 1 -30.84 -22.82 -4.43
CA MET A 1 -30.34 -21.49 -3.96
C MET A 1 -28.96 -21.58 -3.29
N LEU A 2 -28.69 -22.54 -2.39
CA LEU A 2 -27.40 -22.66 -1.69
C LEU A 2 -26.21 -23.08 -2.59
N LEU A 3 -26.40 -23.99 -3.55
CA LEU A 3 -25.39 -24.34 -4.58
C LEU A 3 -24.99 -23.16 -5.47
N ILE A 4 -25.95 -22.29 -5.78
CA ILE A 4 -25.72 -21.05 -6.54
C ILE A 4 -24.90 -20.07 -5.68
N GLY A 5 -25.21 -19.97 -4.39
CA GLY A 5 -24.42 -19.19 -3.43
C GLY A 5 -22.97 -19.67 -3.29
N ALA A 6 -22.74 -20.98 -3.16
CA ALA A 6 -21.40 -21.57 -3.09
C ALA A 6 -20.58 -21.35 -4.38
N GLY A 7 -21.21 -21.54 -5.54
CA GLY A 7 -20.58 -21.26 -6.84
C GLY A 7 -20.21 -19.78 -7.02
N LEU A 8 -21.08 -18.87 -6.56
CA LEU A 8 -20.80 -17.43 -6.57
C LEU A 8 -19.66 -17.05 -5.61
N LEU A 9 -19.56 -17.69 -4.44
CA LEU A 9 -18.47 -17.47 -3.48
C LEU A 9 -17.11 -17.95 -4.03
N ILE A 10 -17.06 -19.14 -4.61
CA ILE A 10 -15.83 -19.67 -5.25
C ILE A 10 -15.42 -18.76 -6.42
N ARG A 11 -16.38 -18.32 -7.24
CA ARG A 11 -16.13 -17.40 -8.35
C ARG A 11 -15.68 -16.01 -7.88
N SER A 12 -16.25 -15.51 -6.79
CA SER A 12 -15.86 -14.25 -6.15
C SER A 12 -14.42 -14.33 -5.62
N PHE A 13 -14.08 -15.43 -4.95
CA PHE A 13 -12.74 -15.69 -4.45
C PHE A 13 -11.69 -15.80 -5.56
N ALA A 14 -12.00 -16.53 -6.63
CA ALA A 14 -11.14 -16.61 -7.82
C ALA A 14 -10.98 -15.26 -8.51
N ARG A 15 -11.99 -14.38 -8.44
CA ARG A 15 -11.91 -13.00 -8.95
C ARG A 15 -11.06 -12.11 -8.05
N LEU A 16 -11.14 -12.25 -6.73
CA LEU A 16 -10.30 -11.52 -5.75
C LEU A 16 -8.82 -11.85 -5.87
N GLN A 17 -8.47 -13.12 -6.15
CA GLN A 17 -7.08 -13.49 -6.47
C GLN A 17 -6.57 -12.85 -7.77
N ARG A 18 -7.45 -12.37 -8.65
CA ARG A 18 -7.10 -11.70 -9.91
C ARG A 18 -7.17 -10.18 -9.83
N VAL A 19 -7.53 -9.60 -8.67
CA VAL A 19 -7.53 -8.14 -8.52
C VAL A 19 -6.08 -7.68 -8.48
N ASN A 20 -5.69 -6.90 -9.48
CA ASN A 20 -4.37 -6.29 -9.52
C ASN A 20 -4.25 -5.28 -8.35
N PRO A 21 -3.31 -5.46 -7.42
CA PRO A 21 -3.15 -4.57 -6.27
C PRO A 21 -2.48 -3.22 -6.65
N GLY A 22 -2.04 -3.06 -7.90
CA GLY A 22 -1.32 -1.88 -8.40
C GLY A 22 0.20 -1.95 -8.24
N PHE A 23 0.72 -3.09 -7.78
CA PHE A 23 2.14 -3.39 -7.59
C PHE A 23 2.39 -4.90 -7.76
N THR A 24 3.66 -5.32 -7.82
CA THR A 24 4.05 -6.73 -7.93
C THR A 24 4.59 -7.23 -6.59
N ALA A 25 3.88 -8.16 -5.94
CA ALA A 25 4.17 -8.64 -4.59
C ALA A 25 5.23 -9.76 -4.56
N GLU A 26 5.38 -10.46 -5.68
CA GLU A 26 6.30 -11.58 -5.86
C GLU A 26 7.74 -11.13 -5.68
N ASN A 27 8.52 -11.94 -4.97
CA ASN A 27 9.95 -11.74 -4.72
C ASN A 27 10.27 -10.37 -4.08
N VAL A 28 9.40 -9.86 -3.21
CA VAL A 28 9.66 -8.64 -2.43
C VAL A 28 9.60 -8.97 -0.95
N ILE A 29 10.70 -8.71 -0.25
CA ILE A 29 10.73 -8.64 1.21
C ILE A 29 10.61 -7.18 1.64
N SER A 30 10.16 -6.98 2.86
CA SER A 30 10.13 -5.68 3.47
C SER A 30 10.25 -5.78 4.97
N PHE A 31 10.60 -4.67 5.59
CA PHE A 31 10.73 -4.53 7.03
C PHE A 31 10.48 -3.07 7.40
N ARG A 32 10.23 -2.82 8.67
CA ARG A 32 10.10 -1.49 9.21
C ARG A 32 11.32 -1.15 10.06
N LEU A 33 11.74 0.09 9.91
CA LEU A 33 12.83 0.68 10.67
C LEU A 33 12.37 2.05 11.17
N ALA A 34 12.67 2.36 12.43
CA ALA A 34 12.42 3.67 13.01
C ALA A 34 13.70 4.17 13.67
N LEU A 35 14.16 5.33 13.22
CA LEU A 35 15.29 6.03 13.83
C LEU A 35 14.78 6.83 15.04
N PRO A 36 15.28 6.57 16.27
CA PRO A 36 14.87 7.32 17.46
C PRO A 36 15.25 8.80 17.34
N GLU A 37 14.31 9.69 17.66
CA GLU A 37 14.52 11.14 17.55
C GLU A 37 15.67 11.64 18.43
N ASP A 38 15.84 11.07 19.63
CA ASP A 38 16.93 11.42 20.56
C ASP A 38 18.33 11.13 19.98
N LYS A 39 18.46 10.07 19.16
CA LYS A 39 19.74 9.66 18.54
C LYS A 39 19.91 10.27 17.14
N TYR A 40 18.82 10.53 16.43
CA TYR A 40 18.79 11.08 15.08
C TYR A 40 17.97 12.39 15.00
N PRO A 41 18.33 13.45 15.74
CA PRO A 41 17.55 14.69 15.79
C PRO A 41 17.69 15.55 14.51
N ASN A 42 18.74 15.32 13.72
CA ASN A 42 18.98 16.07 12.48
C ASN A 42 18.41 15.31 11.27
N PRO A 43 17.48 15.91 10.51
CA PRO A 43 16.95 15.32 9.27
C PRO A 43 18.02 14.93 8.24
N GLN A 44 19.15 15.65 8.19
CA GLN A 44 20.26 15.28 7.30
C GLN A 44 20.89 13.93 7.69
N THR A 45 20.99 13.64 8.99
CA THR A 45 21.51 12.35 9.48
C THR A 45 20.54 11.22 9.15
N VAL A 46 19.22 11.47 9.24
CA VAL A 46 18.17 10.52 8.82
C VAL A 46 18.30 10.19 7.33
N LEU A 47 18.45 11.21 6.48
CA LEU A 47 18.66 11.01 5.03
C LEU A 47 19.94 10.20 4.74
N ALA A 48 21.05 10.57 5.37
CA ALA A 48 22.32 9.89 5.18
C ALA A 48 22.23 8.42 5.60
N PHE A 49 21.55 8.13 6.71
CA PHE A 49 21.33 6.75 7.17
C PHE A 49 20.55 5.93 6.13
N PHE A 50 19.39 6.42 5.69
CA PHE A 50 18.57 5.68 4.72
C PHE A 50 19.23 5.56 3.34
N HIS A 51 20.04 6.55 2.94
CA HIS A 51 20.86 6.46 1.74
C HIS A 51 21.87 5.32 1.83
N GLN A 52 22.69 5.31 2.90
CA GLN A 52 23.70 4.27 3.12
C GLN A 52 23.08 2.88 3.27
N LEU A 53 21.93 2.77 3.97
CA LEU A 53 21.19 1.52 4.08
C LEU A 53 20.70 1.04 2.71
N GLY A 54 20.17 1.95 1.89
CA GLY A 54 19.72 1.65 0.53
C GLY A 54 20.86 1.11 -0.34
N GLU A 55 22.02 1.79 -0.35
CA GLU A 55 23.20 1.34 -1.09
C GLU A 55 23.68 -0.04 -0.62
N ARG A 56 23.78 -0.27 0.69
CA ARG A 56 24.19 -1.57 1.25
C ARG A 56 23.24 -2.70 0.84
N ILE A 57 21.93 -2.48 0.92
CA ILE A 57 20.92 -3.48 0.52
C ILE A 57 21.01 -3.76 -0.98
N GLU A 58 21.22 -2.74 -1.80
CA GLU A 58 21.32 -2.90 -3.26
C GLU A 58 22.52 -3.76 -3.68
N HIS A 59 23.61 -3.73 -2.91
CA HIS A 59 24.80 -4.56 -3.15
C HIS A 59 24.68 -6.00 -2.60
N LEU A 60 23.59 -6.36 -1.91
CA LEU A 60 23.39 -7.73 -1.46
C LEU A 60 23.14 -8.68 -2.65
N PRO A 61 23.76 -9.88 -2.67
CA PRO A 61 23.53 -10.85 -3.73
C PRO A 61 22.06 -11.19 -3.92
N GLY A 62 21.57 -11.06 -5.15
CA GLY A 62 20.20 -11.37 -5.52
C GLY A 62 19.22 -10.21 -5.37
N VAL A 63 19.59 -9.09 -4.76
CA VAL A 63 18.77 -7.87 -4.76
C VAL A 63 18.78 -7.24 -6.15
N ARG A 64 17.59 -6.89 -6.65
CA ARG A 64 17.38 -6.25 -7.97
C ARG A 64 17.00 -4.77 -7.87
N ALA A 65 16.33 -4.40 -6.78
CA ALA A 65 15.92 -3.03 -6.49
C ALA A 65 15.54 -2.94 -5.01
N GLN A 66 15.72 -1.77 -4.41
CA GLN A 66 15.26 -1.47 -3.06
C GLN A 66 14.52 -0.13 -3.05
N GLY A 67 13.71 0.13 -2.03
CA GLY A 67 13.19 1.47 -1.78
C GLY A 67 12.54 1.59 -0.41
N ALA A 68 12.06 2.79 -0.09
CA ALA A 68 11.46 3.06 1.20
C ALA A 68 10.17 3.87 1.06
N THR A 69 9.22 3.67 1.98
CA THR A 69 7.98 4.43 2.08
C THR A 69 7.54 4.61 3.53
N SER A 70 6.87 5.72 3.86
CA SER A 70 6.34 5.92 5.23
C SER A 70 5.19 4.97 5.57
N THR A 71 4.39 4.60 4.57
CA THR A 71 3.25 3.69 4.73
C THR A 71 3.24 2.73 3.55
N LEU A 72 3.43 1.46 3.87
CA LEU A 72 3.45 0.37 2.90
C LEU A 72 2.02 -0.14 2.63
N PRO A 73 1.66 -0.47 1.37
CA PRO A 73 0.35 -1.02 1.06
C PRO A 73 0.04 -2.30 1.84
N LEU A 74 -1.24 -2.52 2.14
CA LEU A 74 -1.75 -3.68 2.86
C LEU A 74 -1.25 -3.79 4.31
N THR A 75 -0.76 -2.67 4.86
CA THR A 75 -0.51 -2.50 6.29
C THR A 75 -1.65 -1.70 6.93
N ALA A 76 -1.77 -1.80 8.25
CA ALA A 76 -2.70 -0.95 9.01
C ALA A 76 -2.17 0.48 9.21
N ALA A 77 -1.02 0.83 8.61
CA ALA A 77 -0.45 2.16 8.75
C ALA A 77 -1.32 3.19 8.00
N VAL A 78 -1.59 4.29 8.68
CA VAL A 78 -2.47 5.34 8.21
C VAL A 78 -1.65 6.63 8.09
N GLY A 79 -1.78 7.30 6.96
CA GLY A 79 -1.20 8.63 6.74
C GLY A 79 -2.13 9.41 5.84
N TRP A 80 -2.96 10.26 6.39
CA TRP A 80 -3.84 11.11 5.59
C TRP A 80 -3.71 12.54 6.06
N GLY A 81 -4.01 13.45 5.16
CA GLY A 81 -4.01 14.87 5.43
C GLY A 81 -4.77 15.62 4.36
N SER A 82 -5.05 16.88 4.64
CA SER A 82 -5.68 17.76 3.67
C SER A 82 -4.72 18.10 2.53
N MET A 83 -5.28 18.33 1.36
CA MET A 83 -4.58 18.82 0.18
C MET A 83 -5.38 19.95 -0.43
N THR A 84 -4.68 20.93 -0.97
CA THR A 84 -5.26 21.95 -1.83
C THR A 84 -4.68 21.82 -3.23
N VAL A 85 -5.52 21.99 -4.24
CA VAL A 85 -5.15 21.94 -5.65
C VAL A 85 -5.31 23.33 -6.23
N GLU A 86 -4.32 23.78 -7.00
CA GLU A 86 -4.36 25.11 -7.61
C GLU A 86 -5.61 25.27 -8.49
N GLY A 87 -6.34 26.36 -8.29
CA GLY A 87 -7.55 26.69 -9.05
C GLY A 87 -8.78 25.84 -8.68
N TYR A 88 -8.67 24.91 -7.73
CA TYR A 88 -9.80 24.11 -7.26
C TYR A 88 -10.42 24.72 -5.99
N ILE A 89 -11.71 24.99 -6.03
CA ILE A 89 -12.48 25.46 -4.88
C ILE A 89 -13.31 24.29 -4.33
N PRO A 90 -13.03 23.82 -3.10
CA PRO A 90 -13.78 22.72 -2.51
C PRO A 90 -15.24 23.12 -2.22
N PRO A 91 -16.19 22.18 -2.31
CA PRO A 91 -17.60 22.42 -1.92
C PRO A 91 -17.70 22.91 -0.47
N LYS A 92 -18.67 23.80 -0.18
CA LYS A 92 -18.85 24.38 1.18
C LYS A 92 -19.05 23.33 2.28
N ASN A 93 -19.61 22.16 1.95
CA ASN A 93 -19.85 21.05 2.89
C ASN A 93 -18.65 20.09 3.02
N GLN A 94 -17.60 20.26 2.23
CA GLN A 94 -16.37 19.47 2.28
C GLN A 94 -15.15 20.38 2.04
N PRO A 95 -14.88 21.34 2.95
CA PRO A 95 -13.85 22.35 2.74
C PRO A 95 -12.42 21.77 2.71
N GLU A 96 -12.22 20.57 3.24
CA GLU A 96 -10.92 19.88 3.23
C GLU A 96 -10.95 18.63 2.36
N LEU A 97 -10.10 18.59 1.34
CA LEU A 97 -9.86 17.39 0.55
C LEU A 97 -8.90 16.47 1.29
N GLN A 98 -9.40 15.38 1.85
CA GLN A 98 -8.58 14.37 2.49
C GLN A 98 -7.95 13.44 1.45
N VAL A 99 -6.62 13.32 1.48
CA VAL A 99 -5.84 12.40 0.66
C VAL A 99 -4.90 11.58 1.52
N ASP A 100 -4.57 10.38 1.04
CA ASP A 100 -3.48 9.62 1.62
C ASP A 100 -2.15 10.29 1.25
N GLN A 101 -1.35 10.59 2.27
CA GLN A 101 -0.05 11.22 2.12
C GLN A 101 1.04 10.21 2.44
N ARG A 102 2.01 10.11 1.55
CA ARG A 102 3.08 9.10 1.63
C ARG A 102 4.41 9.77 1.38
N ILE A 103 5.43 9.35 2.09
CA ILE A 103 6.81 9.60 1.70
C ILE A 103 7.29 8.39 0.91
N ALA A 104 8.02 8.60 -0.18
CA ALA A 104 8.66 7.52 -0.93
C ALA A 104 10.10 7.89 -1.32
N SER A 105 10.99 6.90 -1.34
CA SER A 105 12.30 7.04 -2.00
C SER A 105 12.13 7.03 -3.52
N ALA A 106 13.16 7.52 -4.24
CA ALA A 106 13.20 7.49 -5.70
C ALA A 106 12.98 6.10 -6.29
N SER A 107 13.60 5.11 -5.67
CA SER A 107 13.60 3.71 -6.11
C SER A 107 12.38 2.89 -5.63
N TYR A 108 11.53 3.43 -4.75
CA TYR A 108 10.38 2.72 -4.19
C TYR A 108 9.41 2.21 -5.26
N PHE A 109 9.05 3.06 -6.23
CA PHE A 109 8.11 2.68 -7.28
C PHE A 109 8.67 1.57 -8.19
N GLN A 110 9.97 1.60 -8.46
CA GLN A 110 10.66 0.56 -9.22
C GLN A 110 10.74 -0.76 -8.44
N ALA A 111 11.10 -0.70 -7.16
CA ALA A 111 11.16 -1.87 -6.29
C ALA A 111 9.78 -2.55 -6.17
N MET A 112 8.71 -1.77 -6.06
CA MET A 112 7.33 -2.28 -6.01
C MET A 112 6.73 -2.54 -7.41
N GLN A 113 7.42 -2.17 -8.49
CA GLN A 113 6.93 -2.22 -9.87
C GLN A 113 5.56 -1.52 -10.05
N ILE A 114 5.39 -0.38 -9.39
CA ILE A 114 4.24 0.49 -9.57
C ILE A 114 4.42 1.22 -10.92
N PRO A 115 3.48 1.13 -11.87
CA PRO A 115 3.67 1.66 -13.20
C PRO A 115 3.62 3.20 -13.21
N LEU A 116 4.55 3.82 -13.92
CA LEU A 116 4.48 5.23 -14.28
C LEU A 116 3.46 5.43 -15.40
N ARG A 117 2.56 6.40 -15.24
CA ARG A 117 1.53 6.76 -16.23
C ARG A 117 1.90 8.01 -17.02
N ALA A 118 2.51 8.99 -16.36
CA ALA A 118 2.97 10.23 -16.98
C ALA A 118 4.13 10.84 -16.18
N GLY A 119 4.95 11.66 -16.82
CA GLY A 119 6.06 12.39 -16.18
C GLY A 119 7.23 11.49 -15.81
N ARG A 120 7.70 11.57 -14.56
CA ARG A 120 8.86 10.83 -14.04
C ARG A 120 8.68 10.40 -12.59
N PHE A 121 9.51 9.44 -12.15
CA PHE A 121 9.70 9.16 -10.72
C PHE A 121 10.56 10.25 -10.05
N PHE A 122 10.67 10.18 -8.72
CA PHE A 122 11.65 10.98 -8.01
C PHE A 122 13.07 10.55 -8.38
N SER A 123 14.02 11.45 -8.19
CA SER A 123 15.44 11.22 -8.43
C SER A 123 16.29 11.97 -7.40
N GLU A 124 17.60 11.77 -7.44
CA GLU A 124 18.56 12.49 -6.59
C GLU A 124 18.51 14.01 -6.77
N HIS A 125 18.05 14.49 -7.94
CA HIS A 125 17.87 15.92 -8.22
C HIS A 125 16.71 16.55 -7.43
N ASP A 126 15.79 15.74 -6.88
CA ASP A 126 14.68 16.21 -6.05
C ASP A 126 15.14 16.38 -4.59
N ALA A 127 16.31 16.99 -4.40
CA ALA A 127 16.90 17.25 -3.09
C ALA A 127 16.10 18.28 -2.28
N ARG A 128 16.46 18.45 -1.01
CA ARG A 128 15.78 19.36 -0.07
C ARG A 128 15.70 20.81 -0.56
N GLU A 129 16.74 21.30 -1.24
CA GLU A 129 16.83 22.67 -1.75
C GLU A 129 16.29 22.83 -3.17
N ALA A 130 15.95 21.72 -3.84
CA ALA A 130 15.37 21.74 -5.17
C ALA A 130 13.91 22.24 -5.13
N PRO A 131 13.35 22.65 -6.28
CA PRO A 131 11.92 22.90 -6.39
C PRO A 131 11.11 21.71 -5.85
N ARG A 132 10.11 21.99 -5.02
CA ARG A 132 9.33 20.93 -4.37
C ARG A 132 8.47 20.20 -5.40
N VAL A 133 8.50 18.89 -5.34
CA VAL A 133 7.76 18.02 -6.27
C VAL A 133 6.92 17.01 -5.53
N ALA A 134 5.86 16.56 -6.19
CA ALA A 134 5.04 15.46 -5.74
C ALA A 134 4.75 14.50 -6.91
N ILE A 135 4.46 13.25 -6.56
CA ILE A 135 3.88 12.27 -7.48
C ILE A 135 2.48 11.96 -6.99
N VAL A 136 1.51 11.94 -7.89
CA VAL A 136 0.12 11.62 -7.56
C VAL A 136 -0.29 10.31 -8.19
N ASP A 137 -1.31 9.65 -7.64
CA ASP A 137 -1.92 8.51 -8.33
C ASP A 137 -2.82 8.94 -9.49
N GLU A 138 -3.09 7.98 -10.38
CA GLU A 138 -3.97 8.14 -11.53
C GLU A 138 -5.37 8.63 -11.13
N ARG A 139 -5.89 8.20 -9.97
CA ARG A 139 -7.19 8.65 -9.45
C ARG A 139 -7.21 10.14 -9.12
N THR A 140 -6.15 10.65 -8.48
CA THR A 140 -5.98 12.08 -8.18
C THR A 140 -5.91 12.88 -9.48
N ALA A 141 -5.11 12.42 -10.44
CA ALA A 141 -4.98 13.08 -11.74
C ALA A 141 -6.31 13.16 -12.49
N GLN A 142 -7.06 12.05 -12.57
CA GLN A 142 -8.36 11.99 -13.22
C GLN A 142 -9.41 12.87 -12.54
N ARG A 143 -9.38 13.00 -11.21
CA ARG A 143 -10.35 13.82 -10.46
C ARG A 143 -10.14 15.31 -10.70
N PHE A 144 -8.90 15.79 -10.64
CA PHE A 144 -8.61 17.22 -10.62
C PHE A 144 -8.21 17.79 -11.99
N TRP A 145 -7.68 16.96 -12.87
CA TRP A 145 -7.26 17.36 -14.21
C TRP A 145 -7.80 16.40 -15.29
N PRO A 146 -9.13 16.17 -15.35
CA PRO A 146 -9.72 15.31 -16.37
C PRO A 146 -9.41 15.88 -17.76
N ASN A 147 -8.89 15.03 -18.65
CA ASN A 147 -8.53 15.38 -20.03
C ASN A 147 -7.47 16.50 -20.15
N GLN A 148 -6.69 16.75 -19.10
CA GLN A 148 -5.56 17.68 -19.10
C GLN A 148 -4.27 16.96 -18.72
N ASP A 149 -3.13 17.52 -19.10
CA ASP A 149 -1.83 17.06 -18.59
C ASP A 149 -1.69 17.46 -17.10
N PRO A 150 -1.58 16.48 -16.19
CA PRO A 150 -1.35 16.76 -14.77
C PRO A 150 0.09 17.18 -14.46
N ILE A 151 1.05 16.93 -15.35
CA ILE A 151 2.45 17.27 -15.14
C ILE A 151 2.61 18.80 -15.14
N GLY A 152 3.37 19.32 -14.18
CA GLY A 152 3.54 20.78 -14.01
C GLY A 152 2.43 21.47 -13.24
N LYS A 153 1.30 20.80 -12.97
CA LYS A 153 0.24 21.33 -12.11
C LYS A 153 0.71 21.41 -10.65
N ARG A 154 0.04 22.26 -9.85
CA ARG A 154 0.47 22.53 -8.48
C ARG A 154 -0.54 22.05 -7.44
N ILE A 155 0.00 21.46 -6.37
CA ILE A 155 -0.73 21.05 -5.18
C ILE A 155 0.03 21.52 -3.94
N HIS A 156 -0.64 21.63 -2.79
CA HIS A 156 0.07 21.76 -1.53
C HIS A 156 -0.61 20.98 -0.41
N PRO A 157 0.14 20.46 0.56
CA PRO A 157 -0.43 19.88 1.78
C PRO A 157 -1.07 20.96 2.64
N GLY A 158 -2.17 20.60 3.30
CA GLY A 158 -2.98 21.49 4.13
C GLY A 158 -4.18 22.09 3.40
N GLY A 159 -5.03 22.77 4.18
CA GLY A 159 -6.13 23.57 3.66
C GLY A 159 -5.65 24.89 3.02
N PRO A 160 -6.52 25.58 2.27
CA PRO A 160 -6.16 26.75 1.48
C PRO A 160 -5.50 27.84 2.33
N ARG A 161 -4.30 28.32 1.92
CA ARG A 161 -3.57 29.39 2.62
C ARG A 161 -2.78 30.27 1.65
N PRO A 162 -2.63 31.59 1.93
CA PRO A 162 -1.95 32.52 1.02
C PRO A 162 -0.44 32.27 0.85
N ASP A 163 0.21 31.75 1.89
CA ASP A 163 1.65 31.49 1.99
C ASP A 163 2.02 30.03 1.65
N ALA A 164 1.12 29.31 0.98
CA ALA A 164 1.30 27.90 0.68
C ALA A 164 2.57 27.64 -0.13
N LYS A 165 3.40 26.72 0.37
CA LYS A 165 4.53 26.16 -0.39
C LYS A 165 4.01 25.13 -1.38
N TRP A 166 3.74 25.57 -2.59
CA TRP A 166 3.31 24.72 -3.69
C TRP A 166 4.36 23.69 -4.08
N LEU A 167 3.87 22.48 -4.41
CA LEU A 167 4.64 21.40 -5.02
C LEU A 167 4.16 21.22 -6.46
N THR A 168 5.10 20.95 -7.35
CA THR A 168 4.82 20.65 -8.75
C THR A 168 4.64 19.15 -8.94
N VAL A 169 3.56 18.75 -9.62
CA VAL A 169 3.35 17.35 -9.98
C VAL A 169 4.39 16.96 -11.03
N ALA A 170 5.35 16.12 -10.62
CA ALA A 170 6.43 15.63 -11.48
C ALA A 170 6.10 14.31 -12.18
N GLY A 171 5.14 13.55 -11.64
CA GLY A 171 4.74 12.26 -12.20
C GLY A 171 3.38 11.79 -11.72
N VAL A 172 2.82 10.86 -12.49
CA VAL A 172 1.58 10.15 -12.16
C VAL A 172 1.86 8.65 -12.16
N VAL A 173 1.45 7.95 -11.10
CA VAL A 173 1.63 6.50 -10.96
C VAL A 173 0.31 5.76 -10.95
N GLY A 174 0.35 4.45 -11.22
CA GLY A 174 -0.82 3.58 -11.14
C GLY A 174 -1.44 3.56 -9.74
N ASN A 175 -2.75 3.36 -9.69
CA ASN A 175 -3.50 3.25 -8.44
C ASN A 175 -3.07 2.01 -7.65
N VAL A 176 -2.77 2.19 -6.36
CA VAL A 176 -2.37 1.11 -5.45
C VAL A 176 -3.51 0.81 -4.46
N LYS A 177 -3.74 -0.46 -4.18
CA LYS A 177 -4.66 -0.94 -3.14
C LYS A 177 -3.99 -0.82 -1.77
N GLN A 178 -4.30 0.27 -1.06
CA GLN A 178 -3.68 0.59 0.23
C GLN A 178 -4.28 -0.23 1.39
N TYR A 179 -5.61 -0.32 1.48
CA TYR A 179 -6.33 -0.84 2.67
C TYR A 179 -6.97 -2.22 2.46
N GLY A 180 -6.66 -2.90 1.36
CA GLY A 180 -7.27 -4.17 0.96
C GLY A 180 -7.61 -4.19 -0.52
N LEU A 181 -7.73 -5.39 -1.11
CA LEU A 181 -8.01 -5.55 -2.54
C LEU A 181 -9.45 -5.20 -2.90
N GLU A 182 -10.37 -5.41 -1.96
CA GLU A 182 -11.79 -5.11 -2.01
C GLU A 182 -12.09 -3.62 -1.83
N THR A 183 -11.21 -2.90 -1.13
CA THR A 183 -11.41 -1.47 -0.86
C THR A 183 -11.04 -0.65 -2.09
N GLU A 184 -11.85 0.35 -2.44
CA GLU A 184 -11.48 1.30 -3.48
C GLU A 184 -10.22 2.08 -3.09
N SER A 185 -9.29 2.25 -4.03
CA SER A 185 -8.09 3.06 -3.81
C SER A 185 -8.50 4.50 -3.52
N ARG A 186 -8.09 5.03 -2.37
CA ARG A 186 -8.17 6.47 -2.09
C ARG A 186 -7.14 7.20 -2.96
N MET A 187 -7.35 8.51 -3.12
CA MET A 187 -6.36 9.40 -3.74
C MET A 187 -5.09 9.41 -2.90
N VAL A 188 -3.94 9.20 -3.55
CA VAL A 188 -2.63 9.18 -2.90
C VAL A 188 -1.71 10.25 -3.49
N VAL A 189 -1.05 10.98 -2.60
CA VAL A 189 0.05 11.89 -2.94
C VAL A 189 1.32 11.37 -2.29
N TYR A 190 2.35 11.22 -3.09
CA TYR A 190 3.70 10.86 -2.68
C TYR A 190 4.58 12.10 -2.66
N TYR A 191 5.39 12.19 -1.61
CA TYR A 191 6.43 13.20 -1.42
C TYR A 191 7.80 12.52 -1.39
N PRO A 192 8.84 13.13 -1.96
CA PRO A 192 10.17 12.54 -1.95
C PRO A 192 10.77 12.57 -0.54
N HIS A 193 11.34 11.45 -0.09
CA HIS A 193 11.98 11.35 1.22
C HIS A 193 13.06 12.41 1.45
N SER A 194 13.82 12.76 0.41
CA SER A 194 14.82 13.83 0.40
C SER A 194 14.29 15.21 0.82
N GLN A 195 12.99 15.47 0.66
CA GLN A 195 12.35 16.74 1.05
C GLN A 195 11.59 16.64 2.39
N GLU A 196 11.25 15.43 2.84
CA GLU A 196 10.44 15.16 4.05
C GLU A 196 11.19 14.34 5.12
N ALA A 197 12.51 14.54 5.19
CA ALA A 197 13.48 13.82 6.02
C ALA A 197 13.23 13.82 7.54
N ALA A 198 12.26 14.61 8.03
CA ALA A 198 11.89 14.63 9.45
C ALA A 198 11.19 13.34 9.91
N ILE A 199 10.71 12.51 8.98
CA ILE A 199 10.07 11.23 9.31
C ILE A 199 11.13 10.12 9.39
N GLY A 200 11.56 9.78 10.61
CA GLY A 200 12.55 8.73 10.86
C GLY A 200 12.02 7.29 10.76
N GLY A 201 10.72 7.09 10.61
CA GLY A 201 10.06 5.78 10.54
C GLY A 201 9.62 5.42 9.13
N LEU A 202 10.30 4.45 8.49
CA LEU A 202 9.98 3.99 7.14
C LEU A 202 9.85 2.46 7.07
N TYR A 203 9.02 2.01 6.14
CA TYR A 203 9.11 0.67 5.59
C TYR A 203 10.15 0.67 4.48
N VAL A 204 11.07 -0.28 4.54
CA VAL A 204 12.03 -0.55 3.47
C VAL A 204 11.57 -1.82 2.74
N VAL A 205 11.66 -1.80 1.41
CA VAL A 205 11.34 -2.92 0.53
C VAL A 205 12.59 -3.29 -0.27
N ALA A 206 12.79 -4.59 -0.47
CA ALA A 206 13.85 -5.11 -1.34
C ALA A 206 13.25 -6.18 -2.25
N ARG A 207 13.38 -5.95 -3.56
CA ARG A 207 13.03 -6.93 -4.60
C ARG A 207 14.23 -7.82 -4.86
N THR A 208 13.99 -9.12 -4.93
CA THR A 208 15.02 -10.13 -5.15
C THR A 208 14.77 -10.93 -6.44
N SER A 209 15.82 -11.61 -6.92
CA SER A 209 15.73 -12.62 -7.97
C SER A 209 15.38 -14.02 -7.45
N GLY A 210 15.54 -14.26 -6.15
CA GLY A 210 15.33 -15.56 -5.51
C GLY A 210 14.33 -15.49 -4.35
N ASP A 211 14.52 -16.33 -3.34
CA ASP A 211 13.68 -16.35 -2.15
C ASP A 211 13.86 -15.05 -1.33
N PRO A 212 12.78 -14.24 -1.15
CA PRO A 212 12.83 -13.02 -0.34
C PRO A 212 13.16 -13.28 1.13
N GLU A 213 12.75 -14.42 1.70
CA GLU A 213 12.96 -14.69 3.13
C GLU A 213 14.45 -14.92 3.45
N ALA A 214 15.20 -15.49 2.51
CA ALA A 214 16.64 -15.71 2.65
C ALA A 214 17.44 -14.40 2.83
N LEU A 215 16.90 -13.25 2.37
CA LEU A 215 17.55 -11.94 2.53
C LEU A 215 17.39 -11.35 3.93
N ALA A 216 16.43 -11.81 4.74
CA ALA A 216 16.13 -11.22 6.04
C ALA A 216 17.38 -11.14 6.93
N GLY A 217 18.13 -12.24 7.05
CA GLY A 217 19.34 -12.28 7.87
C GLY A 217 20.48 -11.39 7.35
N ALA A 218 20.59 -11.21 6.03
CA ALA A 218 21.58 -10.30 5.44
C ALA A 218 21.22 -8.83 5.70
N ILE A 219 19.95 -8.47 5.49
CA ILE A 219 19.42 -7.13 5.76
C ILE A 219 19.62 -6.76 7.24
N THR A 220 19.32 -7.66 8.18
CA THR A 220 19.55 -7.42 9.61
C THR A 220 21.01 -7.08 9.90
N ARG A 221 21.96 -7.80 9.29
CA ARG A 221 23.39 -7.52 9.46
C ARG A 221 23.79 -6.16 8.91
N GLU A 222 23.26 -5.75 7.76
CA GLU A 222 23.54 -4.44 7.18
C GLU A 222 23.03 -3.30 8.06
N VAL A 223 21.83 -3.45 8.64
CA VAL A 223 21.27 -2.48 9.59
C VAL A 223 22.11 -2.42 10.86
N SER A 224 22.43 -3.57 11.47
CA SER A 224 23.27 -3.62 12.67
C SER A 224 24.70 -3.12 12.44
N ALA A 225 25.22 -3.21 11.22
CA ALA A 225 26.53 -2.67 10.85
C ALA A 225 26.54 -1.14 10.72
N LEU A 226 25.39 -0.53 10.41
CA LEU A 226 25.23 0.92 10.46
C LEU A 226 24.99 1.40 11.89
N ASP A 227 24.12 0.70 12.62
CA ASP A 227 23.81 0.99 14.01
C ASP A 227 23.27 -0.26 14.72
N SER A 228 24.03 -0.78 15.68
CA SER A 228 23.69 -2.00 16.43
C SER A 228 22.48 -1.84 17.33
N ASP A 229 22.09 -0.61 17.67
CA ASP A 229 20.97 -0.33 18.59
C ASP A 229 19.62 -0.29 17.85
N LEU A 230 19.62 -0.40 16.52
CA LEU A 230 18.41 -0.31 15.72
C LEU A 230 17.81 -1.70 15.41
N PRO A 231 16.67 -2.05 16.01
CA PRO A 231 15.96 -3.27 15.62
C PRO A 231 15.22 -3.06 14.30
N ILE A 232 15.30 -4.05 13.41
CA ILE A 232 14.31 -4.21 12.35
C ILE A 232 13.11 -5.00 12.89
N TYR A 233 11.91 -4.65 12.43
CA TYR A 233 10.67 -5.33 12.83
C TYR A 233 9.67 -5.36 11.68
N ASP A 234 8.57 -6.09 11.85
CA ASP A 234 7.61 -6.39 10.77
C ASP A 234 8.27 -6.88 9.46
N VAL A 235 9.26 -7.76 9.61
CA VAL A 235 9.93 -8.41 8.48
C VAL A 235 8.95 -9.41 7.84
N ARG A 236 8.47 -9.10 6.63
CA ARG A 236 7.50 -9.92 5.90
C ARG A 236 7.67 -9.79 4.40
N THR A 237 7.32 -10.84 3.67
CA THR A 237 7.18 -10.76 2.21
C THR A 237 5.92 -9.98 1.84
N MET A 238 5.91 -9.33 0.67
CA MET A 238 4.69 -8.69 0.16
C MET A 238 3.61 -9.71 -0.20
N MET A 239 3.99 -10.94 -0.55
CA MET A 239 3.04 -12.05 -0.76
C MET A 239 2.32 -12.41 0.54
N ASP A 240 3.02 -12.47 1.67
CA ASP A 240 2.39 -12.73 2.97
C ASP A 240 1.43 -11.61 3.35
N ARG A 241 1.79 -10.35 3.10
CA ARG A 241 0.87 -9.22 3.33
C ARG A 241 -0.35 -9.28 2.42
N LEU A 242 -0.18 -9.64 1.16
CA LEU A 242 -1.28 -9.84 0.21
C LEU A 242 -2.22 -10.96 0.68
N HIS A 243 -1.66 -12.10 1.10
CA HIS A 243 -2.44 -13.22 1.63
C HIS A 243 -3.14 -12.87 2.94
N ALA A 244 -2.47 -12.15 3.85
CA ALA A 244 -3.06 -11.71 5.11
C ALA A 244 -4.22 -10.73 4.90
N SER A 245 -4.09 -9.80 3.94
CA SER A 245 -5.16 -8.88 3.55
C SER A 245 -6.39 -9.63 3.03
N LEU A 246 -6.20 -10.70 2.26
CA LEU A 246 -7.28 -11.58 1.80
C LEU A 246 -7.82 -12.51 2.89
N GLY A 247 -7.03 -12.79 3.93
CA GLY A 247 -7.35 -13.75 4.99
C GLY A 247 -8.61 -13.39 5.80
N ARG A 248 -8.79 -12.11 6.14
CA ARG A 248 -9.99 -11.63 6.85
C ARG A 248 -11.27 -11.93 6.06
N GLN A 249 -11.22 -11.81 4.73
CA GLN A 249 -12.37 -12.11 3.87
C GLN A 249 -12.58 -13.62 3.70
N ARG A 250 -11.50 -14.40 3.55
CA ARG A 250 -11.58 -15.87 3.49
C ARG A 250 -12.27 -16.43 4.73
N PHE A 251 -11.93 -15.93 5.92
CA PHE A 251 -12.54 -16.37 7.17
C PHE A 251 -14.07 -16.18 7.17
N SER A 252 -14.55 -14.97 6.85
CA SER A 252 -15.99 -14.70 6.78
C SER A 252 -16.72 -15.57 5.74
N MET A 253 -16.09 -15.82 4.58
CA MET A 253 -16.67 -16.68 3.55
C MET A 253 -16.74 -18.14 3.98
N ILE A 254 -15.72 -18.66 4.66
CA ILE A 254 -15.71 -20.03 5.20
C ILE A 254 -16.80 -20.17 6.25
N VAL A 255 -16.89 -19.24 7.20
CA VAL A 255 -17.92 -19.27 8.25
C VAL A 255 -19.33 -19.25 7.66
N LEU A 256 -19.58 -18.34 6.71
CA LEU A 256 -20.88 -18.27 6.03
C LEU A 256 -21.17 -19.53 5.20
N GLY A 257 -20.15 -20.09 4.54
CA GLY A 257 -20.25 -21.35 3.80
C GLY A 257 -20.57 -22.54 4.70
N VAL A 258 -19.98 -22.62 5.88
CA VAL A 258 -20.26 -23.66 6.90
C VAL A 258 -21.68 -23.51 7.43
N PHE A 259 -22.13 -22.31 7.76
CA PHE A 259 -23.53 -22.07 8.16
C PHE A 259 -24.52 -22.45 7.06
N ALA A 260 -24.22 -22.09 5.81
CA ALA A 260 -25.01 -22.47 4.64
C ALA A 260 -25.10 -23.99 4.47
N ALA A 261 -24.00 -24.71 4.71
CA ALA A 261 -23.96 -26.17 4.66
C ALA A 261 -24.81 -26.80 5.79
N PHE A 262 -24.72 -26.29 7.02
CA PHE A 262 -25.55 -26.77 8.13
C PHE A 262 -27.04 -26.52 7.89
N ALA A 263 -27.40 -25.33 7.38
CA ALA A 263 -28.78 -25.01 7.02
C ALA A 263 -29.32 -25.97 5.95
N LEU A 264 -28.49 -26.37 4.98
CA LEU A 264 -28.86 -27.34 3.95
C LEU A 264 -29.14 -28.73 4.55
N ILE A 265 -28.28 -29.20 5.45
CA ILE A 265 -28.44 -30.50 6.11
C ILE A 265 -29.73 -30.51 6.94
N LEU A 266 -29.98 -29.47 7.73
CA LEU A 266 -31.19 -29.33 8.54
C LEU A 266 -32.46 -29.30 7.68
N ALA A 267 -32.44 -28.59 6.55
CA ALA A 267 -33.55 -28.57 5.62
C ALA A 267 -33.82 -29.96 5.00
N ALA A 268 -32.77 -30.68 4.60
CA ALA A 268 -32.90 -32.03 4.06
C ALA A 268 -33.49 -33.01 5.08
N VAL A 269 -33.03 -32.96 6.34
CA VAL A 269 -33.57 -33.76 7.44
C VAL A 269 -35.04 -33.41 7.71
N GLY A 270 -35.39 -32.11 7.72
CA GLY A 270 -36.78 -31.67 7.90
C GLY A 270 -37.72 -32.16 6.81
N ILE A 271 -37.30 -32.08 5.54
CA ILE A 271 -38.06 -32.62 4.40
C ILE A 271 -38.24 -34.13 4.54
N TYR A 272 -37.18 -34.86 4.91
CA TYR A 272 -37.27 -36.30 5.14
C TYR A 272 -38.25 -36.65 6.28
N GLY A 273 -38.23 -35.90 7.38
CA GLY A 273 -39.15 -36.10 8.50
C GLY A 273 -40.63 -35.90 8.12
N VAL A 274 -40.94 -34.84 7.37
CA VAL A 274 -42.31 -34.59 6.87
C VAL A 274 -42.75 -35.69 5.90
N MET A 275 -41.89 -36.12 4.99
CA MET A 275 -42.19 -37.19 4.04
C MET A 275 -42.43 -38.53 4.75
N ALA A 276 -41.64 -38.86 5.77
CA ALA A 276 -41.82 -40.08 6.56
C ALA A 276 -43.14 -40.07 7.36
N TYR A 277 -43.51 -38.91 7.92
CA TYR A 277 -44.78 -38.73 8.62
C TYR A 277 -45.98 -38.94 7.68
N LEU A 278 -45.95 -38.35 6.48
CA LEU A 278 -47.01 -38.53 5.48
C LEU A 278 -47.12 -40.00 5.00
N ALA A 279 -45.98 -40.68 4.80
CA ALA A 279 -45.97 -42.09 4.42
C ALA A 279 -46.52 -43.01 5.52
N SER A 280 -46.31 -42.66 6.79
CA SER A 280 -46.89 -43.38 7.94
C SER A 280 -48.40 -43.19 8.06
N PHE A 281 -48.94 -42.04 7.62
CA PHE A 281 -50.37 -41.71 7.73
C PHE A 281 -51.21 -42.33 6.61
N CYS A 282 -50.56 -42.78 5.53
CA CYS A 282 -51.20 -43.47 4.39
C CYS A 282 -51.26 -45.00 4.56
N ARG A 283 -51.08 -45.52 5.78
CA ARG A 283 -51.17 -46.94 6.12
C ARG A 283 -52.22 -47.14 7.20
#